data_AF-A0A7S3XDF1-F1
#
_entry.id   AF-A0A7S3XDF1-F1
#
_cell.length_a   1.000
_cell.length_b   1.000
_cell.length_c   1.000
_cell.angle_alpha   90.00
_cell.angle_beta   90.00
_cell.angle_gamma   90.00
#
_symmetry.space_group_name_H-M   'P 1'
#
loop_
_entity.id
_entity.type
_entity.pdbx_description
1 polymer ?
#
loop_
_entity_poly.entity_id
_entity_poly.type
_entity_poly.pdbx_seq_one_letter_code
_entity_poly.pdbx_strand_id
1 'polypeptide(L)'
;MADVEGVPLPAELDDLGEGNGGNVSLVEFDVVVDLAWIMITAFLGLLGHVGLALREVGMMGYTMKDVSDALEKNVLVVATSVFAWWSVGYAFAFGRGSGDWFIGTQFFFLASTRSCPFEDEDLCVYSRSPSGPTYAFFFQQWVYASIVATITTSTIAKRCSNMMHAAYTLALIGVIYPVVVHWMWSDSGWLSAFFDPRNSWGRFYSGVVDFAGSGVVYMTAGAAAMVGCFILGPLKPEENAGRISPTNSLALASTGTFLLWVCFYGLASGRTLGLSNGFARVAEKVVVMVTLAAGGGGIGGIALQQLLSFSPKYEPSGTLVLNSVLGALVAVQAGSSVIEPYAAFAIGGFAAPTYLASSALLDFVHLIDPLGNVSVFFFCGAYGLVVAGLLGTTMNTTASYPEGQNCGWFYSGCNWKQFVTNIVGAVMVAGWTLLTSLGVFLAIRWLQSDSERSDTSVSSHSQDNVQAHPQVAPSWKFWKRKHNAPVTEDSTAAVPSPLD
;
A
#
# COMPACT_ATOMS: atom_id res chain seq x y z
N MET A 1 -52.53 -15.14 -6.55
CA MET A 1 -53.76 -14.40 -6.88
C MET A 1 -54.27 -13.72 -5.62
N ALA A 2 -53.94 -12.44 -5.49
CA ALA A 2 -54.74 -11.39 -4.86
C ALA A 2 -53.91 -10.11 -5.03
N ASP A 3 -54.38 -9.28 -5.96
CA ASP A 3 -53.86 -7.98 -6.34
C ASP A 3 -53.82 -7.01 -5.15
N VAL A 4 -52.78 -6.18 -5.09
CA VAL A 4 -52.80 -4.95 -4.30
C VAL A 4 -52.76 -3.80 -5.28
N GLU A 5 -53.88 -3.08 -5.30
CA GLU A 5 -54.21 -1.96 -6.17
C GLU A 5 -53.18 -0.82 -6.10
N GLY A 6 -52.98 -0.18 -7.25
CA GLY A 6 -52.09 0.95 -7.42
C GLY A 6 -52.51 2.18 -6.61
N VAL A 7 -51.52 2.80 -5.98
CA VAL A 7 -51.65 4.15 -5.45
C VAL A 7 -51.60 5.13 -6.63
N PRO A 8 -52.61 6.00 -6.83
CA PRO A 8 -52.58 6.96 -7.92
C PRO A 8 -51.53 8.04 -7.61
N LEU A 9 -50.54 8.16 -8.49
CA LEU A 9 -49.62 9.30 -8.51
C LEU A 9 -50.42 10.58 -8.81
N PRO A 10 -50.11 11.73 -8.18
CA PRO A 10 -50.81 12.99 -8.45
C PRO A 10 -50.66 13.41 -9.91
N ALA A 11 -51.77 13.82 -10.53
CA ALA A 11 -51.89 14.24 -11.92
C ALA A 11 -51.29 15.65 -12.19
N GLU A 12 -50.01 15.85 -11.87
CA GLU A 12 -49.25 17.08 -12.15
C GLU A 12 -47.89 16.81 -12.84
N LEU A 13 -47.69 15.61 -13.39
CA LEU A 13 -46.43 15.23 -14.06
C LEU A 13 -46.49 15.20 -15.60
N ASP A 14 -47.62 15.57 -16.22
CA ASP A 14 -47.76 15.58 -17.69
C ASP A 14 -47.65 16.99 -18.33
N ASP A 15 -47.43 18.06 -17.55
CA ASP A 15 -47.43 19.45 -18.06
C ASP A 15 -46.17 20.24 -17.68
N LEU A 16 -44.98 19.62 -17.78
CA LEU A 16 -43.69 20.33 -17.68
C LEU A 16 -42.87 20.21 -18.97
N GLY A 17 -43.48 20.64 -20.08
CA GLY A 17 -42.76 21.27 -21.16
C GLY A 17 -42.73 22.79 -20.94
N GLU A 18 -41.53 23.36 -20.93
CA GLU A 18 -41.22 24.81 -20.97
C GLU A 18 -41.11 25.55 -19.63
N GLY A 19 -39.91 25.53 -19.02
CA GLY A 19 -39.59 26.44 -17.91
C GLY A 19 -38.29 26.19 -17.15
N ASN A 20 -37.13 26.17 -17.81
CA ASN A 20 -35.80 26.51 -17.24
C ASN A 20 -35.47 26.04 -15.80
N GLY A 21 -35.58 24.73 -15.52
CA GLY A 21 -35.09 24.08 -14.30
C GLY A 21 -34.26 22.84 -14.65
N GLY A 22 -32.96 22.86 -14.32
CA GLY A 22 -31.99 21.85 -14.75
C GLY A 22 -32.21 20.47 -14.12
N ASN A 23 -32.94 19.60 -14.81
CA ASN A 23 -33.00 18.18 -14.48
C ASN A 23 -31.72 17.48 -14.96
N VAL A 24 -30.88 17.07 -14.01
CA VAL A 24 -29.69 16.22 -14.26
C VAL A 24 -30.15 14.88 -14.84
N SER A 25 -29.54 14.43 -15.93
CA SER A 25 -29.86 13.11 -16.50
C SER A 25 -29.44 11.99 -15.54
N LEU A 26 -30.17 10.85 -15.51
CA LEU A 26 -29.81 9.71 -14.63
C LEU A 26 -28.38 9.23 -14.87
N VAL A 27 -27.91 9.28 -16.12
CA VAL A 27 -26.53 8.94 -16.50
C VAL A 27 -25.52 9.89 -15.86
N GLU A 28 -25.82 11.19 -15.86
CA GLU A 28 -24.96 12.19 -15.22
C GLU A 28 -24.94 12.04 -13.70
N PHE A 29 -26.08 11.65 -13.10
CA PHE A 29 -26.14 11.33 -11.68
C PHE A 29 -25.27 10.11 -11.32
N ASP A 30 -25.32 9.03 -12.10
CA ASP A 30 -24.50 7.83 -11.88
C ASP A 30 -23.01 8.16 -11.92
N VAL A 31 -22.57 8.94 -12.92
CA VAL A 31 -21.17 9.39 -13.03
C VAL A 31 -20.75 10.23 -11.82
N VAL A 32 -21.61 11.15 -11.36
CA VAL A 32 -21.31 11.98 -10.19
C VAL A 32 -21.16 11.13 -8.92
N VAL A 33 -22.05 10.16 -8.71
CA VAL A 33 -22.01 9.25 -7.56
C VAL A 33 -20.75 8.39 -7.59
N ASP A 34 -20.39 7.84 -8.75
CA ASP A 34 -19.21 6.98 -8.91
C ASP A 34 -17.91 7.75 -8.67
N LEU A 35 -17.78 8.95 -9.25
CA LEU A 35 -16.62 9.81 -9.02
C LEU A 35 -16.52 10.26 -7.56
N ALA A 36 -17.65 10.61 -6.93
CA ALA A 36 -17.69 10.95 -5.51
C ALA A 36 -17.22 9.78 -4.64
N TRP A 37 -17.67 8.56 -4.96
CA TRP A 37 -17.26 7.33 -4.28
C TRP A 37 -15.75 7.09 -4.39
N ILE A 38 -15.18 7.20 -5.60
CA ILE A 38 -13.73 7.06 -5.83
C ILE A 38 -12.94 8.09 -5.00
N MET A 39 -13.36 9.36 -4.97
CA MET A 39 -12.65 10.40 -4.23
C MET A 39 -12.72 10.18 -2.71
N ILE A 40 -13.92 9.87 -2.18
CA ILE A 40 -14.12 9.63 -0.73
C ILE A 40 -13.26 8.43 -0.29
N THR A 41 -13.29 7.35 -1.05
CA THR A 41 -12.50 6.15 -0.73
C THR A 41 -11.00 6.39 -0.84
N ALA A 42 -10.54 7.23 -1.78
CA ALA A 42 -9.16 7.66 -1.88
C ALA A 42 -8.72 8.54 -0.69
N PHE A 43 -9.58 9.46 -0.21
CA PHE A 43 -9.29 10.25 0.99
C PHE A 43 -9.16 9.38 2.25
N LEU A 44 -9.99 8.35 2.39
CA LEU A 44 -9.85 7.36 3.44
C LEU A 44 -8.53 6.57 3.29
N GLY A 45 -8.14 6.24 2.06
CA GLY A 45 -6.86 5.59 1.77
C GLY A 45 -5.63 6.41 2.23
N LEU A 46 -5.68 7.74 2.15
CA LEU A 46 -4.60 8.61 2.64
C LEU A 46 -4.36 8.51 4.15
N LEU A 47 -5.37 8.12 4.94
CA LEU A 47 -5.17 7.83 6.36
C LEU A 47 -4.19 6.66 6.58
N GLY A 48 -3.96 5.83 5.56
CA GLY A 48 -2.92 4.80 5.57
C GLY A 48 -1.53 5.34 5.84
N HIS A 49 -1.17 6.52 5.33
CA HIS A 49 0.13 7.14 5.61
C HIS A 49 0.29 7.50 7.08
N VAL A 50 -0.78 8.06 7.68
CA VAL A 50 -0.79 8.40 9.11
C VAL A 50 -0.70 7.12 9.95
N GLY A 51 -1.48 6.09 9.59
CA GLY A 51 -1.48 4.80 10.28
C GLY A 51 -0.13 4.09 10.22
N LEU A 52 0.52 4.06 9.05
CA LEU A 52 1.87 3.51 8.88
C LEU A 52 2.90 4.28 9.69
N ALA A 53 2.87 5.62 9.64
CA ALA A 53 3.80 6.45 10.41
C ALA A 53 3.67 6.23 11.93
N LEU A 54 2.44 6.18 12.46
CA LEU A 54 2.21 5.91 13.88
C LEU A 54 2.67 4.49 14.28
N ARG A 55 2.45 3.51 13.40
CA ARG A 55 2.90 2.13 13.63
C ARG A 55 4.41 2.02 13.62
N GLU A 56 5.07 2.69 12.68
CA GLU A 56 6.52 2.80 12.60
C GLU A 56 7.08 3.37 13.91
N VAL A 57 6.61 4.55 14.32
CA VAL A 57 7.09 5.24 15.54
C VAL A 57 6.76 4.45 16.82
N GLY A 58 5.60 3.80 16.86
CA GLY A 58 5.18 3.00 18.00
C GLY A 58 6.03 1.74 18.20
N MET A 59 6.43 1.09 17.10
CA MET A 59 7.20 -0.16 17.14
C MET A 59 8.72 0.06 17.15
N MET A 60 9.22 1.21 16.69
CA MET A 60 10.65 1.54 16.74
C MET A 60 11.09 1.99 18.15
N GLY A 61 11.86 1.18 18.88
CA GLY A 61 12.29 1.48 20.26
C GLY A 61 13.50 2.40 20.45
N TYR A 62 13.53 3.61 19.87
CA TYR A 62 14.73 4.47 19.87
C TYR A 62 14.46 5.98 20.08
N THR A 63 15.51 6.80 19.95
CA THR A 63 15.61 8.22 20.32
C THR A 63 14.65 9.12 19.53
N MET A 64 14.25 10.27 20.10
CA MET A 64 13.42 11.29 19.42
C MET A 64 13.97 11.77 18.07
N LYS A 65 15.30 11.72 17.88
CA LYS A 65 15.93 12.02 16.60
C LYS A 65 15.53 11.01 15.52
N ASP A 66 15.56 9.72 15.83
CA ASP A 66 15.22 8.66 14.88
C ASP A 66 13.73 8.71 14.50
N VAL A 67 12.88 9.09 15.47
CA VAL A 67 11.46 9.35 15.22
C VAL A 67 11.28 10.49 14.23
N SER A 68 11.96 11.63 14.43
CA SER A 68 11.92 12.76 13.51
C SER A 68 12.42 12.36 12.12
N ASP A 69 13.54 11.65 12.05
CA ASP A 69 14.17 11.22 10.80
C ASP A 69 13.29 10.22 10.02
N ALA A 70 12.50 9.40 10.70
CA ALA A 70 11.55 8.47 10.08
C ALA A 70 10.30 9.21 9.54
N LEU A 71 9.75 10.14 10.32
CA LEU A 71 8.60 10.94 9.90
C LEU A 71 8.94 11.82 8.69
N GLU A 72 10.13 12.41 8.65
CA GLU A 72 10.62 13.18 7.50
C GLU A 72 10.69 12.30 6.24
N LYS A 73 11.20 11.06 6.36
CA LYS A 73 11.27 10.10 5.25
C LYS A 73 9.89 9.71 4.74
N ASN A 74 8.90 9.53 5.61
CA ASN A 74 7.53 9.26 5.20
C ASN A 74 6.97 10.40 4.33
N VAL A 75 7.17 11.66 4.72
CA VAL A 75 6.74 12.82 3.92
C VAL A 75 7.50 12.87 2.58
N LEU A 76 8.82 12.67 2.59
CA LEU A 76 9.65 12.63 1.39
C LEU A 76 9.16 11.57 0.39
N VAL A 77 8.82 10.39 0.88
CA VAL A 77 8.40 9.25 0.05
C VAL A 77 7.02 9.49 -0.55
N VAL A 78 6.08 10.06 0.22
CA VAL A 78 4.78 10.47 -0.34
C VAL A 78 4.98 11.52 -1.43
N ALA A 79 5.76 12.58 -1.20
CA ALA A 79 6.03 13.61 -2.21
C ALA A 79 6.72 13.05 -3.46
N THR A 80 7.71 12.18 -3.28
CA THR A 80 8.43 11.54 -4.39
C THR A 80 7.52 10.58 -5.17
N SER A 81 6.62 9.87 -4.50
CA SER A 81 5.64 9.00 -5.15
C SER A 81 4.69 9.75 -6.05
N VAL A 82 4.27 10.98 -5.68
CA VAL A 82 3.44 11.85 -6.53
C VAL A 82 4.16 12.11 -7.85
N PHE A 83 5.42 12.53 -7.77
CA PHE A 83 6.21 12.85 -8.95
C PHE A 83 6.45 11.61 -9.83
N ALA A 84 6.81 10.47 -9.24
CA ALA A 84 7.03 9.22 -9.96
C ALA A 84 5.76 8.72 -10.66
N TRP A 85 4.63 8.75 -9.97
CA TRP A 85 3.35 8.27 -10.49
C TRP A 85 2.80 9.20 -11.58
N TRP A 86 2.87 10.51 -11.37
CA TRP A 86 2.43 11.51 -12.35
C TRP A 86 3.26 11.45 -13.65
N SER A 87 4.58 11.38 -13.55
CA SER A 87 5.47 11.45 -14.72
C SER A 87 5.37 10.21 -15.61
N VAL A 88 5.57 9.02 -15.03
CA VAL A 88 5.65 7.75 -15.79
C VAL A 88 4.82 6.62 -15.20
N GLY A 89 4.60 6.59 -13.87
CA GLY A 89 3.99 5.44 -13.22
C GLY A 89 2.55 5.16 -13.67
N TYR A 90 1.72 6.19 -13.77
CA TYR A 90 0.35 6.03 -14.28
C TYR A 90 0.34 5.54 -15.73
N ALA A 91 1.27 6.03 -16.54
CA ALA A 91 1.38 5.68 -17.95
C ALA A 91 1.72 4.19 -18.14
N PHE A 92 2.68 3.70 -17.37
CA PHE A 92 3.07 2.29 -17.40
C PHE A 92 1.99 1.37 -16.82
N ALA A 93 1.22 1.84 -15.84
CA ALA A 93 0.14 1.07 -15.21
C ALA A 93 -1.09 0.95 -16.11
N PHE A 94 -1.61 2.07 -16.64
CA PHE A 94 -2.92 2.13 -17.29
C PHE A 94 -2.89 2.70 -18.72
N GLY A 95 -1.70 2.92 -19.29
CA GLY A 95 -1.54 3.30 -20.71
C GLY A 95 -2.14 2.26 -21.65
N ARG A 96 -2.90 2.72 -22.66
CA ARG A 96 -3.61 1.88 -23.63
C ARG A 96 -2.98 1.99 -25.03
N GLY A 97 -2.08 1.08 -25.38
CA GLY A 97 -1.44 1.00 -26.71
C GLY A 97 -1.65 -0.33 -27.41
N SER A 98 -1.31 -0.40 -28.71
CA SER A 98 -1.38 -1.64 -29.48
C SER A 98 -0.27 -2.60 -29.05
N GLY A 99 -0.64 -3.72 -28.41
CA GLY A 99 0.32 -4.73 -27.96
C GLY A 99 0.86 -4.50 -26.54
N ASP A 100 0.25 -3.60 -25.77
CA ASP A 100 0.59 -3.29 -24.37
C ASP A 100 0.04 -4.40 -23.44
N TRP A 101 0.52 -5.64 -23.59
CA TRP A 101 0.16 -6.73 -22.66
C TRP A 101 1.05 -6.77 -21.42
N PHE A 102 2.27 -6.21 -21.54
CA PHE A 102 3.29 -6.23 -20.50
C PHE A 102 3.43 -4.90 -19.76
N ILE A 103 3.34 -3.76 -20.46
CA ILE A 103 3.48 -2.42 -19.89
C ILE A 103 2.70 -1.42 -20.75
N GLY A 104 2.06 -0.43 -20.14
CA GLY A 104 1.35 0.64 -20.84
C GLY A 104 2.30 1.66 -21.48
N THR A 105 1.87 2.30 -22.57
CA THR A 105 2.72 3.22 -23.35
C THR A 105 2.12 4.62 -23.56
N GLN A 106 1.04 4.96 -22.86
CA GLN A 106 0.29 6.22 -23.03
C GLN A 106 0.03 6.91 -21.69
N PHE A 107 -0.38 8.20 -21.71
CA PHE A 107 -0.67 9.03 -20.53
C PHE A 107 0.54 9.48 -19.68
N PHE A 108 1.72 9.60 -20.29
CA PHE A 108 2.89 10.21 -19.62
C PHE A 108 2.56 11.64 -19.17
N PHE A 109 2.94 12.01 -17.95
CA PHE A 109 2.61 13.31 -17.34
C PHE A 109 1.11 13.64 -17.28
N LEU A 110 0.24 12.62 -17.32
CA LEU A 110 -1.21 12.77 -17.54
C LEU A 110 -1.56 13.55 -18.82
N ALA A 111 -0.65 13.62 -19.78
CA ALA A 111 -0.92 14.25 -21.06
C ALA A 111 -1.84 13.36 -21.90
N SER A 112 -2.91 13.94 -22.43
CA SER A 112 -3.77 13.25 -23.40
C SER A 112 -2.99 12.99 -24.70
N THR A 113 -3.12 11.79 -25.25
CA THR A 113 -2.41 11.38 -26.47
C THR A 113 -3.14 11.81 -27.76
N ARG A 114 -4.40 12.28 -27.67
CA ARG A 114 -5.18 12.80 -28.80
C ARG A 114 -6.08 14.00 -28.42
N SER A 115 -6.45 14.78 -29.44
CA SER A 115 -7.60 15.71 -29.36
C SER A 115 -8.82 14.86 -29.05
N CYS A 116 -9.59 15.25 -28.04
CA CYS A 116 -10.74 14.52 -27.54
C CYS A 116 -12.03 15.06 -28.18
N PRO A 117 -12.56 14.47 -29.27
CA PRO A 117 -14.00 14.61 -29.52
C PRO A 117 -14.70 13.86 -28.38
N PHE A 118 -15.76 14.43 -27.84
CA PHE A 118 -16.60 13.84 -26.78
C PHE A 118 -17.26 12.49 -27.15
N GLU A 119 -16.85 11.85 -28.25
CA GLU A 119 -17.46 10.66 -28.84
C GLU A 119 -16.64 9.37 -28.62
N ASP A 120 -15.33 9.46 -28.35
CA ASP A 120 -14.48 8.30 -27.99
C ASP A 120 -14.09 8.37 -26.50
N GLU A 121 -14.96 7.86 -25.63
CA GLU A 121 -14.87 7.99 -24.16
C GLU A 121 -13.70 7.21 -23.52
N ASP A 122 -13.06 6.29 -24.24
CA ASP A 122 -12.06 5.35 -23.69
C ASP A 122 -10.60 5.83 -23.69
N LEU A 123 -10.30 6.98 -24.33
CA LEU A 123 -8.91 7.41 -24.59
C LEU A 123 -8.58 8.82 -24.07
N CYS A 124 -9.49 9.42 -23.29
CA CYS A 124 -9.39 10.81 -22.85
C CYS A 124 -9.48 10.94 -21.33
N VAL A 125 -8.70 11.87 -20.74
CA VAL A 125 -8.60 12.11 -19.28
C VAL A 125 -9.92 12.62 -18.63
N TYR A 126 -10.98 12.75 -19.45
CA TYR A 126 -12.35 13.09 -19.09
C TYR A 126 -13.34 11.96 -19.46
N SER A 127 -12.90 10.71 -19.35
CA SER A 127 -13.79 9.57 -19.59
C SER A 127 -15.02 9.65 -18.69
N ARG A 128 -16.19 9.34 -19.23
CA ARG A 128 -17.42 9.15 -18.42
C ARG A 128 -17.40 7.82 -17.68
N SER A 129 -16.55 6.88 -18.09
CA SER A 129 -16.39 5.61 -17.40
C SER A 129 -15.60 5.81 -16.09
N PRO A 130 -16.10 5.32 -14.94
CA PRO A 130 -15.36 5.37 -13.68
C PRO A 130 -14.04 4.57 -13.70
N SER A 131 -13.94 3.56 -14.58
CA SER A 131 -12.72 2.79 -14.83
C SER A 131 -11.85 3.38 -15.96
N GLY A 132 -12.34 4.42 -16.64
CA GLY A 132 -11.59 5.15 -17.65
C GLY A 132 -10.52 6.05 -17.03
N PRO A 133 -9.64 6.64 -17.86
CA PRO A 133 -8.65 7.59 -17.38
C PRO A 133 -9.36 8.86 -16.89
N THR A 134 -9.66 8.94 -15.60
CA THR A 134 -10.22 10.11 -14.92
C THR A 134 -9.24 10.64 -13.88
N TYR A 135 -9.33 11.92 -13.52
CA TYR A 135 -8.50 12.46 -12.43
C TYR A 135 -8.79 11.79 -11.08
N ALA A 136 -10.04 11.39 -10.83
CA ALA A 136 -10.42 10.65 -9.63
C ALA A 136 -9.75 9.27 -9.60
N PHE A 137 -9.77 8.55 -10.73
CA PHE A 137 -9.08 7.27 -10.86
C PHE A 137 -7.57 7.43 -10.69
N PHE A 138 -6.94 8.41 -11.35
CA PHE A 138 -5.52 8.73 -11.15
C PHE A 138 -5.18 8.93 -9.68
N PHE A 139 -5.97 9.75 -8.98
CA PHE A 139 -5.74 10.05 -7.57
C PHE A 139 -5.88 8.80 -6.70
N GLN A 140 -6.91 7.98 -6.92
CA GLN A 140 -7.08 6.73 -6.17
C GLN A 140 -5.92 5.77 -6.41
N GLN A 141 -5.47 5.59 -7.66
CA GLN A 141 -4.36 4.71 -8.00
C GLN A 141 -3.02 5.23 -7.45
N TRP A 142 -2.83 6.55 -7.42
CA TRP A 142 -1.69 7.15 -6.74
C TRP A 142 -1.68 6.82 -5.25
N VAL A 143 -2.84 6.82 -4.57
CA VAL A 143 -2.92 6.47 -3.13
C VAL A 143 -2.47 5.02 -2.89
N TYR A 144 -2.81 4.06 -3.75
CA TYR A 144 -2.23 2.71 -3.61
C TYR A 144 -0.71 2.71 -3.84
N ALA A 145 -0.26 3.40 -4.88
CA ALA A 145 1.16 3.49 -5.21
C ALA A 145 1.98 4.11 -4.06
N SER A 146 1.50 5.20 -3.47
CA SER A 146 2.14 5.87 -2.35
C SER A 146 2.19 4.97 -1.11
N ILE A 147 1.15 4.16 -0.86
CA ILE A 147 1.14 3.18 0.24
C ILE A 147 2.21 2.11 0.02
N VAL A 148 2.36 1.58 -1.20
CA VAL A 148 3.42 0.61 -1.53
C VAL A 148 4.79 1.18 -1.17
N ALA A 149 5.08 2.42 -1.58
CA ALA A 149 6.34 3.07 -1.26
C ALA A 149 6.54 3.31 0.24
N THR A 150 5.48 3.69 0.96
CA THR A 150 5.50 3.95 2.40
C THR A 150 5.78 2.66 3.20
N ILE A 151 5.13 1.55 2.84
CA ILE A 151 5.37 0.24 3.45
C ILE A 151 6.85 -0.16 3.29
N THR A 152 7.38 -0.07 2.07
CA THR A 152 8.79 -0.42 1.84
C THR A 152 9.72 0.49 2.63
N THR A 153 9.46 1.79 2.62
CA THR A 153 10.25 2.80 3.36
C THR A 153 10.28 2.52 4.85
N SER A 154 9.13 2.29 5.48
CA SER A 154 9.06 2.05 6.92
C SER A 154 9.91 0.84 7.36
N THR A 155 10.14 -0.12 6.45
CA THR A 155 11.00 -1.29 6.71
C THR A 155 12.49 -0.95 6.64
N ILE A 156 12.89 -0.04 5.75
CA ILE A 156 14.30 0.30 5.48
C ILE A 156 14.74 1.68 6.02
N ALA A 157 13.83 2.41 6.69
CA ALA A 157 13.97 3.82 7.05
C ALA A 157 15.28 4.15 7.80
N LYS A 158 15.74 3.23 8.64
CA LYS A 158 16.96 3.39 9.45
C LYS A 158 18.27 3.07 8.73
N ARG A 159 18.19 2.42 7.57
CA ARG A 159 19.34 1.84 6.86
C ARG A 159 19.75 2.65 5.62
N CYS A 160 18.95 3.63 5.26
CA CYS A 160 19.10 4.39 4.03
C CYS A 160 19.07 5.90 4.28
N SER A 161 19.88 6.64 3.52
CA SER A 161 19.82 8.10 3.49
C SER A 161 18.52 8.58 2.83
N ASN A 162 18.15 9.86 3.03
CA ASN A 162 16.97 10.45 2.42
C ASN A 162 17.04 10.37 0.87
N MET A 163 18.22 10.57 0.29
CA MET A 163 18.41 10.52 -1.16
C MET A 163 18.22 9.11 -1.73
N MET A 164 18.64 8.07 -1.00
CA MET A 164 18.38 6.68 -1.41
C MET A 164 16.89 6.36 -1.37
N HIS A 165 16.17 6.83 -0.35
CA HIS A 165 14.72 6.66 -0.27
C HIS A 165 14.04 7.29 -1.47
N ALA A 166 14.37 8.54 -1.79
CA ALA A 166 13.81 9.20 -2.97
C ALA A 166 14.14 8.45 -4.27
N ALA A 167 15.40 8.08 -4.51
CA ALA A 167 15.82 7.35 -5.70
C ALA A 167 15.10 5.99 -5.83
N TYR A 168 15.00 5.26 -4.72
CA TYR A 168 14.30 3.98 -4.70
C TYR A 168 12.80 4.14 -4.92
N THR A 169 12.15 5.14 -4.30
CA THR A 169 10.74 5.45 -4.53
C THR A 169 10.46 5.80 -5.99
N LEU A 170 11.34 6.56 -6.64
CA LEU A 170 11.23 6.84 -8.09
C LEU A 170 11.25 5.56 -8.91
N ALA A 171 12.14 4.61 -8.61
CA ALA A 171 12.21 3.34 -9.34
C ALA A 171 11.01 2.42 -9.04
N LEU A 172 10.63 2.31 -7.76
CA LEU A 172 9.54 1.46 -7.31
C LEU A 172 8.19 1.93 -7.88
N ILE A 173 7.87 3.23 -7.74
CA ILE A 173 6.59 3.81 -8.15
C ILE A 173 6.58 4.24 -9.61
N GLY A 174 7.75 4.54 -10.17
CA GLY A 174 7.87 4.91 -11.57
C GLY A 174 7.86 3.69 -12.49
N VAL A 175 8.37 2.53 -12.08
CA VAL A 175 8.54 1.37 -12.98
C VAL A 175 8.08 0.04 -12.37
N ILE A 176 8.60 -0.35 -11.20
CA ILE A 176 8.42 -1.72 -10.67
C ILE A 176 6.95 -2.02 -10.37
N TYR A 177 6.31 -1.16 -9.56
CA TYR A 177 4.91 -1.30 -9.15
C TYR A 177 3.93 -1.09 -10.32
N PRO A 178 4.06 -0.03 -11.16
CA PRO A 178 3.22 0.14 -12.35
C PRO A 178 3.15 -1.07 -13.27
N VAL A 179 4.27 -1.77 -13.48
CA VAL A 179 4.28 -2.97 -14.32
C VAL A 179 3.43 -4.09 -13.71
N VAL A 180 3.51 -4.28 -12.39
CA VAL A 180 2.64 -5.25 -11.67
C VAL A 180 1.17 -4.84 -11.75
N VAL A 181 0.87 -3.55 -11.57
CA VAL A 181 -0.49 -3.01 -11.75
C VAL A 181 -0.98 -3.28 -13.16
N HIS A 182 -0.16 -3.03 -14.17
CA HIS A 182 -0.52 -3.27 -15.56
C HIS A 182 -0.86 -4.73 -15.81
N TRP A 183 -0.08 -5.67 -15.28
CA TRP A 183 -0.32 -7.09 -15.50
C TRP A 183 -1.68 -7.55 -14.98
N MET A 184 -2.13 -7.05 -13.83
CA MET A 184 -3.29 -7.61 -13.11
C MET A 184 -4.53 -6.71 -13.11
N TRP A 185 -4.36 -5.38 -13.18
CA TRP A 185 -5.43 -4.39 -13.05
C TRP A 185 -5.66 -3.55 -14.31
N SER A 186 -4.79 -3.59 -15.32
CA SER A 186 -5.08 -3.00 -16.63
C SER A 186 -5.98 -3.93 -17.44
N ASP A 187 -6.84 -3.37 -18.29
CA ASP A 187 -7.67 -4.13 -19.23
C ASP A 187 -6.83 -4.90 -20.25
N SER A 188 -5.63 -4.41 -20.56
CA SER A 188 -4.69 -5.01 -21.51
C SER A 188 -3.71 -6.01 -20.87
N GLY A 189 -3.68 -6.08 -19.54
CA GLY A 189 -2.69 -6.87 -18.79
C GLY A 189 -2.80 -8.36 -19.03
N TRP A 190 -1.67 -9.04 -19.25
CA TRP A 190 -1.67 -10.48 -19.52
C TRP A 190 -2.08 -11.39 -18.35
N LEU A 191 -2.08 -10.87 -17.11
CA LEU A 191 -2.61 -11.54 -15.90
C LEU A 191 -3.97 -10.98 -15.46
N SER A 192 -4.52 -10.02 -16.20
CA SER A 192 -5.75 -9.32 -15.85
C SER A 192 -6.99 -10.19 -16.01
N ALA A 193 -7.91 -10.07 -15.05
CA ALA A 193 -9.26 -10.64 -15.17
C ALA A 193 -10.11 -10.00 -16.29
N PHE A 194 -9.63 -8.89 -16.87
CA PHE A 194 -10.34 -8.13 -17.89
C PHE A 194 -9.83 -8.39 -19.32
N PHE A 195 -8.73 -9.14 -19.49
CA PHE A 195 -8.13 -9.43 -20.79
C PHE A 195 -8.75 -10.67 -21.45
N ASP A 196 -9.17 -10.57 -22.74
CA ASP A 196 -9.76 -11.71 -23.47
C ASP A 196 -8.71 -12.84 -23.70
N PRO A 197 -8.87 -14.02 -23.08
CA PRO A 197 -7.88 -15.10 -23.10
C PRO A 197 -7.65 -15.77 -24.46
N ARG A 198 -8.46 -15.45 -25.48
CA ARG A 198 -8.45 -16.17 -26.75
C ARG A 198 -7.12 -16.14 -27.50
N ASN A 199 -6.20 -15.23 -27.15
CA ASN A 199 -4.98 -15.00 -27.93
C ASN A 199 -3.64 -15.25 -27.20
N SER A 200 -3.59 -15.54 -25.89
CA SER A 200 -2.28 -15.52 -25.17
C SER A 200 -1.94 -16.74 -24.28
N TRP A 201 -2.89 -17.34 -23.56
CA TRP A 201 -2.56 -18.44 -22.59
C TRP A 201 -3.53 -19.65 -22.61
N GLY A 202 -4.48 -19.68 -23.56
CA GLY A 202 -5.28 -20.87 -23.85
C GLY A 202 -6.13 -21.40 -22.68
N ARG A 203 -6.21 -22.74 -22.55
CA ARG A 203 -7.16 -23.46 -21.67
C ARG A 203 -6.87 -23.38 -20.16
N PHE A 204 -5.73 -22.85 -19.72
CA PHE A 204 -5.26 -22.91 -18.33
C PHE A 204 -5.35 -21.59 -17.55
N TYR A 205 -5.85 -20.54 -18.20
CA TYR A 205 -5.87 -19.19 -17.65
C TYR A 205 -7.30 -18.71 -17.43
N SER A 206 -7.52 -17.99 -16.33
CA SER A 206 -8.80 -17.39 -15.98
C SER A 206 -8.72 -15.91 -15.63
N GLY A 207 -7.55 -15.27 -15.68
CA GLY A 207 -7.36 -13.97 -15.02
C GLY A 207 -7.17 -14.12 -13.51
N VAL A 208 -6.26 -13.34 -12.95
CA VAL A 208 -5.98 -13.38 -11.51
C VAL A 208 -7.07 -12.62 -10.76
N VAL A 209 -7.66 -13.27 -9.76
CA VAL A 209 -8.59 -12.61 -8.84
C VAL A 209 -7.78 -11.94 -7.73
N ASP A 210 -7.64 -10.63 -7.84
CA ASP A 210 -7.05 -9.75 -6.82
C ASP A 210 -7.79 -8.41 -6.78
N PHE A 211 -8.89 -8.37 -6.03
CA PHE A 211 -9.82 -7.24 -6.07
C PHE A 211 -9.18 -5.94 -5.55
N ALA A 212 -8.62 -5.99 -4.34
CA ALA A 212 -8.04 -4.83 -3.65
C ALA A 212 -6.55 -4.92 -3.33
N GLY A 213 -5.85 -5.91 -3.86
CA GLY A 213 -4.40 -5.84 -4.02
C GLY A 213 -3.61 -6.62 -2.99
N SER A 214 -4.07 -7.79 -2.52
CA SER A 214 -3.22 -8.67 -1.69
C SER A 214 -1.91 -9.00 -2.43
N GLY A 215 -1.99 -9.23 -3.74
CA GLY A 215 -0.84 -9.40 -4.62
C GLY A 215 -0.28 -8.07 -5.09
N VAL A 216 -1.05 -7.33 -5.89
CA VAL A 216 -0.58 -6.14 -6.61
C VAL A 216 0.07 -5.12 -5.68
N VAL A 217 -0.57 -4.82 -4.54
CA VAL A 217 -0.12 -3.79 -3.59
C VAL A 217 0.80 -4.39 -2.55
N TYR A 218 0.28 -5.31 -1.74
CA TYR A 218 0.96 -5.72 -0.51
C TYR A 218 2.10 -6.72 -0.76
N MET A 219 1.94 -7.70 -1.65
CA MET A 219 3.07 -8.57 -2.01
C MET A 219 4.19 -7.78 -2.69
N THR A 220 3.86 -6.84 -3.58
CA THR A 220 4.88 -5.97 -4.20
C THR A 220 5.62 -5.17 -3.13
N ALA A 221 4.91 -4.48 -2.23
CA ALA A 221 5.52 -3.70 -1.17
C ALA A 221 6.40 -4.55 -0.23
N GLY A 222 5.93 -5.74 0.14
CA GLY A 222 6.63 -6.66 1.02
C GLY A 222 7.84 -7.33 0.36
N ALA A 223 7.76 -7.69 -0.91
CA ALA A 223 8.90 -8.24 -1.68
C ALA A 223 10.00 -7.19 -1.86
N ALA A 224 9.61 -5.96 -2.21
CA ALA A 224 10.48 -4.80 -2.27
C ALA A 224 11.20 -4.55 -0.92
N ALA A 225 10.45 -4.57 0.18
CA ALA A 225 10.98 -4.44 1.54
C ALA A 225 11.95 -5.57 1.90
N MET A 226 11.63 -6.81 1.53
CA MET A 226 12.47 -7.98 1.80
C MET A 226 13.86 -7.84 1.15
N VAL A 227 13.93 -7.41 -0.11
CA VAL A 227 15.20 -7.15 -0.79
C VAL A 227 15.98 -6.02 -0.13
N GLY A 228 15.29 -4.94 0.23
CA GLY A 228 15.91 -3.82 0.95
C GLY A 228 16.55 -4.27 2.26
N CYS A 229 15.84 -5.07 3.05
CA CYS A 229 16.38 -5.67 4.28
C CYS A 229 17.61 -6.53 4.02
N PHE A 230 17.59 -7.33 2.96
CA PHE A 230 18.66 -8.25 2.61
C PHE A 230 19.94 -7.51 2.16
N ILE A 231 19.82 -6.51 1.28
CA ILE A 231 20.99 -5.81 0.71
C ILE A 231 21.62 -4.82 1.67
N LEU A 232 20.81 -4.12 2.46
CA LEU A 232 21.28 -3.12 3.42
C LEU A 232 21.85 -3.76 4.70
N GLY A 233 21.54 -5.03 4.94
CA GLY A 233 22.05 -5.79 6.08
C GLY A 233 21.33 -5.47 7.41
N PRO A 234 21.74 -6.13 8.50
CA PRO A 234 21.16 -5.95 9.83
C PRO A 234 21.51 -4.58 10.43
N LEU A 235 20.69 -4.12 11.39
CA LEU A 235 20.98 -2.92 12.19
C LEU A 235 22.27 -3.12 13.01
N LYS A 236 22.88 -2.04 13.50
CA LYS A 236 24.19 -2.13 14.18
C LYS A 236 24.08 -3.00 15.45
N PRO A 237 25.14 -3.73 15.87
CA PRO A 237 25.10 -4.63 17.03
C PRO A 237 24.67 -3.98 18.34
N GLU A 238 25.00 -2.69 18.55
CA GLU A 238 24.57 -1.89 19.71
C GLU A 238 23.05 -1.64 19.72
N GLU A 239 22.40 -1.69 18.55
CA GLU A 239 20.95 -1.61 18.34
C GLU A 239 20.29 -3.00 18.37
N ASN A 240 21.07 -4.08 18.31
CA ASN A 240 20.65 -5.49 18.41
C ASN A 240 20.91 -6.10 19.80
N ALA A 241 21.37 -5.30 20.77
CA ALA A 241 21.64 -5.73 22.14
C ALA A 241 20.33 -5.93 22.94
N GLY A 242 19.53 -6.90 22.50
CA GLY A 242 18.22 -7.22 23.05
C GLY A 242 17.27 -7.61 21.94
N ARG A 243 16.93 -8.90 21.88
CA ARG A 243 16.25 -9.64 20.80
C ARG A 243 14.87 -9.13 20.36
N ILE A 244 14.35 -8.06 20.94
CA ILE A 244 13.14 -7.35 20.57
C ILE A 244 13.40 -5.91 21.05
N SER A 245 13.55 -4.94 20.14
CA SER A 245 13.61 -3.53 20.56
C SER A 245 12.34 -3.23 21.36
N PRO A 246 12.40 -2.69 22.59
CA PRO A 246 11.20 -2.40 23.36
C PRO A 246 10.30 -1.47 22.53
N THR A 247 9.05 -1.90 22.31
CA THR A 247 8.05 -1.10 21.58
C THR A 247 7.95 0.26 22.26
N ASN A 248 8.32 1.33 21.56
CA ASN A 248 8.36 2.70 22.09
C ASN A 248 7.00 3.11 22.65
N SER A 249 5.92 2.77 21.96
CA SER A 249 4.57 2.93 22.47
C SER A 249 3.61 1.98 21.78
N LEU A 250 3.14 0.98 22.53
CA LEU A 250 2.08 0.09 22.06
C LEU A 250 0.79 0.87 21.79
N ALA A 251 0.57 1.99 22.48
CA ALA A 251 -0.57 2.87 22.22
C ALA A 251 -0.47 3.50 20.82
N LEU A 252 0.69 4.06 20.44
CA LEU A 252 0.89 4.60 19.08
C LEU A 252 0.76 3.52 18.02
N ALA A 253 1.36 2.34 18.25
CA ALA A 253 1.23 1.21 17.34
C ALA A 253 -0.23 0.75 17.18
N SER A 254 -1.00 0.71 18.27
CA SER A 254 -2.42 0.34 18.24
C SER A 254 -3.26 1.39 17.53
N THR A 255 -3.06 2.68 17.81
CA THR A 255 -3.74 3.78 17.12
C THR A 255 -3.44 3.75 15.62
N GLY A 256 -2.19 3.48 15.24
CA GLY A 256 -1.79 3.28 13.85
C GLY A 256 -2.53 2.12 13.18
N THR A 257 -2.65 0.97 13.85
CA THR A 257 -3.42 -0.18 13.35
C THR A 257 -4.90 0.14 13.17
N PHE A 258 -5.53 0.88 14.08
CA PHE A 258 -6.93 1.30 13.92
C PHE A 258 -7.13 2.28 12.76
N LEU A 259 -6.20 3.23 12.55
CA LEU A 259 -6.25 4.10 11.36
C LEU A 259 -6.04 3.32 10.08
N LEU A 260 -5.15 2.32 10.08
CA LEU A 260 -4.99 1.41 8.95
C LEU A 260 -6.29 0.66 8.67
N TRP A 261 -6.96 0.15 9.70
CA TRP A 261 -8.26 -0.51 9.54
C TRP A 261 -9.27 0.40 8.82
N VAL A 262 -9.38 1.67 9.23
CA VAL A 262 -10.24 2.65 8.54
C VAL A 262 -9.81 2.86 7.08
N CYS A 263 -8.50 2.99 6.85
CA CYS A 263 -7.94 3.08 5.50
C CYS A 263 -8.31 1.88 4.62
N PHE A 264 -8.25 0.66 5.15
CA PHE A 264 -8.63 -0.56 4.42
C PHE A 264 -10.11 -0.58 4.02
N TYR A 265 -11.02 0.12 4.71
CA TYR A 265 -12.39 0.29 4.21
C TYR A 265 -12.42 1.10 2.93
N GLY A 266 -11.69 2.21 2.88
CA GLY A 266 -11.54 3.04 1.68
C GLY A 266 -10.88 2.26 0.54
N LEU A 267 -9.71 1.69 0.78
CA LEU A 267 -8.94 0.96 -0.23
C LEU A 267 -9.66 -0.30 -0.72
N ALA A 268 -10.39 -1.03 0.11
CA ALA A 268 -11.08 -2.23 -0.36
C ALA A 268 -12.32 -1.84 -1.16
N SER A 269 -13.21 -1.04 -0.57
CA SER A 269 -14.50 -0.73 -1.17
C SER A 269 -14.39 0.24 -2.35
N GLY A 270 -13.35 1.07 -2.41
CA GLY A 270 -13.06 1.95 -3.55
C GLY A 270 -12.72 1.20 -4.84
N ARG A 271 -12.35 -0.09 -4.76
CA ARG A 271 -12.05 -0.92 -5.95
C ARG A 271 -13.28 -1.36 -6.72
N THR A 272 -14.47 -1.11 -6.21
CA THR A 272 -15.68 -1.19 -7.05
C THR A 272 -15.67 -0.14 -8.15
N LEU A 273 -14.85 0.93 -8.02
CA LEU A 273 -14.76 2.07 -8.93
C LEU A 273 -16.09 2.85 -9.11
N GLY A 274 -17.15 2.42 -8.46
CA GLY A 274 -18.47 3.04 -8.53
C GLY A 274 -19.45 2.36 -7.59
N LEU A 275 -20.64 2.95 -7.49
CA LEU A 275 -21.81 2.44 -6.78
C LEU A 275 -22.99 2.21 -7.73
N SER A 276 -22.98 2.85 -8.90
CA SER A 276 -23.98 2.66 -9.95
C SER A 276 -24.00 1.20 -10.46
N ASN A 277 -25.00 0.86 -11.29
CA ASN A 277 -25.06 -0.42 -12.01
C ASN A 277 -24.96 -1.69 -11.12
N GLY A 278 -25.38 -1.60 -9.85
CA GLY A 278 -25.38 -2.71 -8.90
C GLY A 278 -24.08 -2.87 -8.09
N PHE A 279 -23.03 -2.09 -8.38
CA PHE A 279 -21.76 -2.14 -7.66
C PHE A 279 -21.85 -1.71 -6.19
N ALA A 280 -22.91 -0.98 -5.80
CA ALA A 280 -23.23 -0.70 -4.40
C ALA A 280 -23.32 -1.98 -3.54
N ARG A 281 -23.86 -3.08 -4.09
CA ARG A 281 -23.95 -4.37 -3.39
C ARG A 281 -22.59 -5.03 -3.20
N VAL A 282 -21.67 -4.83 -4.14
CA VAL A 282 -20.29 -5.30 -4.02
C VAL A 282 -19.54 -4.46 -2.96
N ALA A 283 -19.73 -3.13 -2.97
CA ALA A 283 -19.10 -2.22 -2.02
C ALA A 283 -19.50 -2.54 -0.57
N GLU A 284 -20.80 -2.70 -0.28
CA GLU A 284 -21.27 -3.03 1.07
C GLU A 284 -20.74 -4.40 1.55
N LYS A 285 -20.69 -5.40 0.65
CA LYS A 285 -20.14 -6.72 0.94
C LYS A 285 -18.67 -6.62 1.32
N VAL A 286 -17.87 -5.90 0.54
CA VAL A 286 -16.43 -5.74 0.76
C VAL A 286 -16.14 -5.14 2.14
N VAL A 287 -16.90 -4.12 2.56
CA VAL A 287 -16.76 -3.51 3.90
C VAL A 287 -17.02 -4.55 5.01
N VAL A 288 -18.04 -5.40 4.84
CA VAL A 288 -18.32 -6.50 5.79
C VAL A 288 -17.18 -7.53 5.80
N MET A 289 -16.63 -7.92 4.63
CA MET A 289 -15.50 -8.85 4.56
C MET A 289 -14.26 -8.32 5.29
N VAL A 290 -13.94 -7.03 5.10
CA VAL A 290 -12.82 -6.37 5.80
C VAL A 290 -13.04 -6.40 7.32
N THR A 291 -14.26 -6.11 7.78
CA THR A 291 -14.61 -6.12 9.21
C THR A 291 -14.45 -7.51 9.83
N LEU A 292 -14.99 -8.54 9.17
CA LEU A 292 -14.93 -9.91 9.64
C LEU A 292 -13.50 -10.47 9.63
N ALA A 293 -12.72 -10.17 8.59
CA ALA A 293 -11.32 -10.57 8.54
C ALA A 293 -10.50 -9.92 9.65
N ALA A 294 -10.64 -8.61 9.87
CA ALA A 294 -9.92 -7.93 10.94
C ALA A 294 -10.33 -8.44 12.34
N GLY A 295 -11.62 -8.69 12.56
CA GLY A 295 -12.11 -9.34 13.79
C GLY A 295 -11.53 -10.75 13.97
N GLY A 296 -11.51 -11.55 12.90
CA GLY A 296 -10.89 -12.87 12.86
C GLY A 296 -9.40 -12.82 13.17
N GLY A 297 -8.65 -11.87 12.60
CA GLY A 297 -7.22 -11.67 12.86
C GLY A 297 -6.91 -11.22 14.28
N GLY A 298 -7.75 -10.37 14.88
CA GLY A 298 -7.63 -9.99 16.28
C GLY A 298 -7.85 -11.17 17.22
N ILE A 299 -8.94 -11.92 17.03
CA ILE A 299 -9.26 -13.10 17.85
C ILE A 299 -8.21 -14.21 17.63
N GLY A 300 -7.84 -14.49 16.39
CA GLY A 300 -6.82 -15.47 16.04
C GLY A 300 -5.44 -15.11 16.61
N GLY A 301 -5.07 -13.82 16.57
CA GLY A 301 -3.85 -13.32 17.17
C GLY A 301 -3.82 -13.48 18.70
N ILE A 302 -4.91 -13.14 19.39
CA ILE A 302 -5.04 -13.31 20.85
C ILE A 302 -5.01 -14.80 21.21
N ALA A 303 -5.75 -15.65 20.48
CA ALA A 303 -5.78 -17.09 20.72
C ALA A 303 -4.39 -17.71 20.53
N LEU A 304 -3.66 -17.32 19.48
CA LEU A 304 -2.30 -17.79 19.23
C LEU A 304 -1.33 -17.29 20.31
N GLN A 305 -1.43 -16.02 20.73
CA GLN A 305 -0.63 -15.49 21.83
C GLN A 305 -0.86 -16.26 23.13
N GLN A 306 -2.12 -16.58 23.44
CA GLN A 306 -2.48 -17.37 24.63
C GLN A 306 -1.91 -18.79 24.54
N LEU A 307 -1.99 -19.41 23.35
CA LEU A 307 -1.42 -20.73 23.12
C LEU A 307 0.11 -20.74 23.30
N LEU A 308 0.81 -19.72 22.81
CA LEU A 308 2.26 -19.59 22.95
C LEU A 308 2.68 -19.30 24.39
N SER A 309 1.83 -18.66 25.19
CA SER A 309 2.10 -18.35 26.61
C SER A 309 2.22 -19.60 27.48
N PHE A 310 1.74 -20.76 27.03
CA PHE A 310 2.01 -22.04 27.69
C PHE A 310 3.47 -22.50 27.53
N SER A 311 4.22 -21.92 26.60
CA SER A 311 5.64 -22.20 26.43
C SER A 311 6.45 -21.31 27.40
N PRO A 312 7.30 -21.88 28.27
CA PRO A 312 8.10 -21.11 29.22
C PRO A 312 9.18 -20.24 28.55
N LYS A 313 9.35 -20.35 27.22
CA LYS A 313 10.30 -19.54 26.43
C LYS A 313 9.65 -18.35 25.73
N TYR A 314 8.33 -18.22 25.79
CA TYR A 314 7.62 -17.16 25.07
C TYR A 314 7.49 -15.91 25.94
N GLU A 315 7.99 -14.78 25.42
CA GLU A 315 7.75 -13.47 25.99
C GLU A 315 6.53 -12.84 25.30
N PRO A 316 5.46 -12.50 26.03
CA PRO A 316 4.27 -11.89 25.44
C PRO A 316 4.61 -10.55 24.75
N SER A 317 4.40 -10.49 23.44
CA SER A 317 4.51 -9.23 22.68
C SER A 317 3.14 -8.74 22.22
N GLY A 318 2.79 -7.50 22.56
CA GLY A 318 1.59 -6.82 22.06
C GLY A 318 1.60 -6.61 20.53
N THR A 319 2.78 -6.68 19.90
CA THR A 319 2.91 -6.49 18.44
C THR A 319 2.37 -7.68 17.65
N LEU A 320 2.31 -8.89 18.23
CA LEU A 320 1.77 -10.08 17.55
C LEU A 320 0.30 -9.88 17.17
N VAL A 321 -0.53 -9.39 18.10
CA VAL A 321 -1.96 -9.17 17.86
C VAL A 321 -2.17 -8.07 16.82
N LEU A 322 -1.43 -6.96 16.93
CA LEU A 322 -1.50 -5.86 15.97
C LEU A 322 -1.10 -6.31 14.55
N ASN A 323 -0.03 -7.10 14.44
CA ASN A 323 0.42 -7.65 13.16
C ASN A 323 -0.52 -8.72 12.62
N SER A 324 -1.23 -9.45 13.49
CA SER A 324 -2.27 -10.41 13.08
C SER A 324 -3.49 -9.71 12.49
N VAL A 325 -3.95 -8.61 13.11
CA VAL A 325 -5.04 -7.77 12.56
C VAL A 325 -4.63 -7.19 11.22
N LEU A 326 -3.42 -6.63 11.12
CA LEU A 326 -2.94 -6.05 9.87
C LEU A 326 -2.72 -7.11 8.78
N GLY A 327 -2.17 -8.27 9.12
CA GLY A 327 -2.03 -9.40 8.20
C GLY A 327 -3.38 -9.92 7.69
N ALA A 328 -4.41 -9.93 8.54
CA ALA A 328 -5.77 -10.28 8.15
C ALA A 328 -6.39 -9.26 7.20
N LEU A 329 -6.21 -7.96 7.50
CA LEU A 329 -6.61 -6.86 6.63
C LEU A 329 -5.94 -6.96 5.25
N VAL A 330 -4.68 -7.34 5.19
CA VAL A 330 -3.95 -7.58 3.92
C VAL A 330 -4.45 -8.82 3.18
N ALA A 331 -4.66 -9.93 3.89
CA ALA A 331 -5.02 -11.22 3.29
C ALA A 331 -6.41 -11.22 2.65
N VAL A 332 -7.38 -10.49 3.22
CA VAL A 332 -8.75 -10.50 2.68
C VAL A 332 -8.89 -9.72 1.37
N GLN A 333 -7.93 -8.84 1.02
CA GLN A 333 -8.09 -7.87 -0.07
C GLN A 333 -8.33 -8.51 -1.43
N ALA A 334 -7.57 -9.54 -1.79
CA ALA A 334 -7.73 -10.24 -3.07
C ALA A 334 -9.12 -10.86 -3.23
N GLY A 335 -9.66 -11.44 -2.14
CA GLY A 335 -10.91 -12.19 -2.15
C GLY A 335 -12.14 -11.40 -1.71
N SER A 336 -11.99 -10.16 -1.23
CA SER A 336 -13.04 -9.42 -0.52
C SER A 336 -14.36 -9.22 -1.29
N SER A 337 -14.33 -9.24 -2.62
CA SER A 337 -15.53 -9.18 -3.46
C SER A 337 -16.14 -10.56 -3.77
N VAL A 338 -15.35 -11.64 -3.71
CA VAL A 338 -15.74 -12.99 -4.20
C VAL A 338 -16.03 -14.01 -3.11
N ILE A 339 -15.49 -13.83 -1.90
CA ILE A 339 -15.62 -14.80 -0.80
C ILE A 339 -16.91 -14.60 0.01
N GLU A 340 -17.26 -15.60 0.82
CA GLU A 340 -18.36 -15.50 1.79
C GLU A 340 -17.93 -14.92 3.14
N PRO A 341 -18.87 -14.33 3.92
CA PRO A 341 -18.59 -13.74 5.23
C PRO A 341 -17.85 -14.69 6.20
N TYR A 342 -18.26 -15.95 6.28
CA TYR A 342 -17.62 -16.94 7.16
C TYR A 342 -16.18 -17.24 6.74
N ALA A 343 -15.91 -17.22 5.43
CA ALA A 343 -14.58 -17.43 4.89
C ALA A 343 -13.67 -16.23 5.21
N ALA A 344 -14.18 -15.00 5.14
CA ALA A 344 -13.42 -13.81 5.52
C ALA A 344 -12.95 -13.87 6.98
N PHE A 345 -13.84 -14.28 7.91
CA PHE A 345 -13.47 -14.46 9.31
C PHE A 345 -12.39 -15.53 9.50
N ALA A 346 -12.52 -16.67 8.81
CA ALA A 346 -11.52 -17.73 8.86
C ALA A 346 -10.16 -17.30 8.28
N ILE A 347 -10.16 -16.63 7.13
CA ILE A 347 -8.95 -16.06 6.50
C ILE A 347 -8.25 -15.12 7.48
N GLY A 348 -9.02 -14.26 8.15
CA GLY A 348 -8.50 -13.40 9.20
C GLY A 348 -7.85 -14.18 10.33
N GLY A 349 -8.53 -15.18 10.88
CA GLY A 349 -8.01 -16.02 11.96
C GLY A 349 -6.69 -16.72 11.62
N PHE A 350 -6.53 -17.17 10.37
CA PHE A 350 -5.31 -17.82 9.89
C PHE A 350 -4.19 -16.84 9.50
N ALA A 351 -4.43 -15.52 9.50
CA ALA A 351 -3.36 -14.56 9.26
C ALA A 351 -2.31 -14.56 10.40
N ALA A 352 -2.72 -14.79 11.64
CA ALA A 352 -1.83 -14.86 12.81
C ALA A 352 -0.77 -15.98 12.69
N PRO A 353 -1.13 -17.26 12.46
CA PRO A 353 -0.14 -18.31 12.26
C PRO A 353 0.70 -18.10 11.00
N THR A 354 0.14 -17.56 9.91
CA THR A 354 0.90 -17.20 8.71
C THR A 354 1.97 -16.15 9.02
N TYR A 355 1.62 -15.09 9.76
CA TYR A 355 2.56 -14.07 10.21
C TYR A 355 3.66 -14.67 11.10
N LEU A 356 3.30 -15.50 12.09
CA LEU A 356 4.27 -16.09 13.00
C LEU A 356 5.24 -17.03 12.28
N ALA A 357 4.72 -17.90 11.41
CA ALA A 357 5.53 -18.85 10.65
C ALA A 357 6.48 -18.15 9.69
N SER A 358 6.02 -17.09 9.02
CA SER A 358 6.87 -16.28 8.14
C SER A 358 7.90 -15.47 8.91
N SER A 359 7.55 -14.89 10.07
CA SER A 359 8.52 -14.22 10.94
C SER A 359 9.63 -15.17 11.39
N ALA A 360 9.28 -16.38 11.83
CA ALA A 360 10.24 -17.39 12.23
C ALA A 360 11.14 -17.85 11.06
N LEU A 361 10.58 -17.91 9.84
CA LEU A 361 11.34 -18.19 8.63
C LEU A 361 12.34 -17.07 8.30
N LEU A 362 11.93 -15.80 8.42
CA LEU A 362 12.81 -14.65 8.22
C LEU A 362 13.94 -14.61 9.25
N ASP A 363 13.63 -14.91 10.51
CA ASP A 363 14.63 -15.04 11.57
C ASP A 363 15.63 -16.17 11.28
N PHE A 364 15.15 -17.30 10.77
CA PHE A 364 16.00 -18.44 10.39
C PHE A 364 16.97 -18.08 9.26
N VAL A 365 16.55 -17.27 8.29
CA VAL A 365 17.43 -16.77 7.22
C VAL A 365 18.20 -15.49 7.60
N HIS A 366 18.16 -15.09 8.88
CA HIS A 366 18.82 -13.90 9.41
C HIS A 366 18.41 -12.58 8.73
N LEU A 367 17.18 -12.52 8.19
CA LEU A 367 16.61 -11.31 7.62
C LEU A 367 15.83 -10.57 8.71
N ILE A 368 16.47 -9.55 9.29
CA ILE A 368 15.88 -8.76 10.36
C ILE A 368 14.95 -7.70 9.76
N ASP A 369 13.67 -7.79 10.10
CA ASP A 369 12.64 -6.78 9.83
C ASP A 369 12.10 -6.23 11.16
N PRO A 370 12.38 -4.96 11.50
CA PRO A 370 12.03 -4.40 12.80
C PRO A 370 10.53 -4.25 13.03
N LEU A 371 9.71 -4.22 11.97
CA LEU A 371 8.27 -3.97 12.04
C LEU A 371 7.43 -5.21 11.71
N GLY A 372 8.07 -6.28 11.23
CA GLY A 372 7.37 -7.46 10.70
C GLY A 372 6.54 -7.17 9.44
N ASN A 373 6.88 -6.09 8.72
CA ASN A 373 6.23 -5.69 7.48
C ASN A 373 6.36 -6.73 6.37
N VAL A 374 7.49 -7.40 6.22
CA VAL A 374 7.67 -8.46 5.22
C VAL A 374 6.70 -9.61 5.52
N SER A 375 6.63 -10.08 6.76
CA SER A 375 5.67 -11.12 7.19
C SER A 375 4.22 -10.70 6.92
N VAL A 376 3.84 -9.47 7.29
CA VAL A 376 2.48 -8.95 7.12
C VAL A 376 2.13 -8.73 5.65
N PHE A 377 2.97 -8.03 4.88
CA PHE A 377 2.59 -7.57 3.54
C PHE A 377 2.94 -8.61 2.46
N PHE A 378 4.10 -9.27 2.54
CA PHE A 378 4.48 -10.30 1.56
C PHE A 378 3.78 -11.63 1.82
N PHE A 379 3.95 -12.21 3.02
CA PHE A 379 3.46 -13.57 3.27
C PHE A 379 1.95 -13.63 3.52
N CYS A 380 1.37 -12.71 4.31
CA CYS A 380 -0.10 -12.66 4.42
C CYS A 380 -0.76 -12.20 3.11
N GLY A 381 -0.10 -11.36 2.30
CA GLY A 381 -0.55 -11.00 0.96
C GLY A 381 -0.59 -12.21 0.01
N ALA A 382 0.48 -13.01 -0.01
CA ALA A 382 0.54 -14.26 -0.78
C ALA A 382 -0.52 -15.27 -0.32
N TYR A 383 -0.69 -15.43 0.99
CA TYR A 383 -1.75 -16.24 1.56
C TYR A 383 -3.14 -15.79 1.09
N GLY A 384 -3.42 -14.48 1.16
CA GLY A 384 -4.68 -13.90 0.70
C GLY A 384 -4.96 -14.15 -0.78
N LEU A 385 -3.96 -13.92 -1.63
CA LEU A 385 -4.07 -14.12 -3.07
C LEU A 385 -4.35 -15.59 -3.42
N VAL A 386 -3.68 -16.53 -2.77
CA VAL A 386 -3.88 -17.98 -2.98
C VAL A 386 -5.28 -18.40 -2.53
N VAL A 387 -5.72 -17.95 -1.35
CA VAL A 387 -7.03 -18.33 -0.80
C VAL A 387 -8.19 -17.72 -1.58
N ALA A 388 -8.04 -16.54 -2.16
CA ALA A 388 -9.04 -15.97 -3.07
C ALA A 388 -9.35 -16.90 -4.25
N GLY A 389 -8.33 -17.57 -4.80
CA GLY A 389 -8.48 -18.56 -5.88
C GLY A 389 -9.09 -19.90 -5.43
N LEU A 390 -9.18 -20.15 -4.12
CA LEU A 390 -9.83 -21.33 -3.55
C LEU A 390 -11.28 -21.06 -3.17
N LEU A 391 -11.55 -19.91 -2.56
CA LEU A 391 -12.78 -19.62 -1.83
C LEU A 391 -13.73 -18.61 -2.53
N GLY A 392 -13.43 -18.16 -3.75
CA GLY A 392 -14.34 -17.33 -4.53
C GLY A 392 -15.60 -18.10 -4.96
N THR A 393 -16.79 -17.60 -4.65
CA THR A 393 -18.05 -18.27 -5.03
C THR A 393 -18.49 -17.86 -6.44
N THR A 394 -19.26 -18.71 -7.11
CA THR A 394 -19.75 -18.44 -8.47
C THR A 394 -20.57 -17.14 -8.52
N MET A 395 -21.54 -16.98 -7.62
CA MET A 395 -22.41 -15.80 -7.59
C MET A 395 -21.62 -14.50 -7.40
N ASN A 396 -20.71 -14.48 -6.42
CA ASN A 396 -19.95 -13.27 -6.12
C ASN A 396 -18.90 -12.95 -7.19
N THR A 397 -18.33 -13.98 -7.84
CA THR A 397 -17.38 -13.82 -8.94
C THR A 397 -18.06 -13.19 -10.15
N THR A 398 -19.24 -13.69 -10.55
CA THR A 398 -20.03 -13.11 -11.64
C THR A 398 -20.49 -11.68 -11.35
N ALA A 399 -20.71 -11.33 -10.08
CA ALA A 399 -21.09 -9.96 -9.69
C ALA A 399 -19.92 -8.96 -9.71
N SER A 400 -18.67 -9.43 -9.65
CA SER A 400 -17.49 -8.57 -9.44
C SER A 400 -16.51 -8.55 -10.62
N TYR A 401 -16.56 -9.55 -11.49
CA TYR A 401 -15.63 -9.74 -12.60
C TYR A 401 -16.40 -10.00 -13.92
N PRO A 402 -15.75 -9.83 -15.08
CA PRO A 402 -16.38 -10.05 -16.38
C PRO A 402 -16.95 -11.46 -16.55
N GLU A 403 -17.92 -11.58 -17.45
CA GLU A 403 -18.51 -12.87 -17.79
C GLU A 403 -17.43 -13.88 -18.24
N GLY A 404 -17.48 -15.09 -17.68
CA GLY A 404 -16.52 -16.16 -17.99
C GLY A 404 -15.36 -16.29 -17.00
N GLN A 405 -15.24 -15.40 -15.99
CA GLN A 405 -14.31 -15.58 -14.88
C GLN A 405 -14.59 -16.88 -14.13
N ASN A 406 -13.57 -17.73 -13.91
CA ASN A 406 -13.74 -18.95 -13.14
C ASN A 406 -13.85 -18.63 -11.64
N CYS A 407 -14.74 -19.35 -10.97
CA CYS A 407 -14.85 -19.33 -9.51
C CYS A 407 -13.81 -20.22 -8.82
N GLY A 408 -13.72 -20.10 -7.50
CA GLY A 408 -12.75 -20.79 -6.66
C GLY A 408 -12.94 -22.30 -6.64
N TRP A 409 -11.82 -23.03 -6.51
CA TRP A 409 -11.77 -24.49 -6.69
C TRP A 409 -12.72 -25.28 -5.75
N PHE A 410 -13.02 -24.78 -4.55
CA PHE A 410 -13.81 -25.54 -3.57
C PHE A 410 -15.33 -25.55 -3.82
N TYR A 411 -15.83 -24.77 -4.79
CA TYR A 411 -17.26 -24.73 -5.10
C TYR A 411 -17.63 -25.64 -6.27
N SER A 412 -18.83 -26.24 -6.21
CA SER A 412 -19.32 -27.14 -7.24
C SER A 412 -19.52 -26.40 -8.57
N GLY A 413 -19.03 -26.99 -9.66
CA GLY A 413 -19.05 -26.38 -11.00
C GLY A 413 -17.87 -25.45 -11.29
N CYS A 414 -17.00 -25.17 -10.31
CA CYS A 414 -15.77 -24.41 -10.49
C CYS A 414 -14.58 -25.30 -10.83
N ASN A 415 -13.56 -24.74 -11.48
CA ASN A 415 -12.39 -25.47 -11.95
C ASN A 415 -11.12 -25.02 -11.20
N TRP A 416 -10.11 -25.89 -11.11
CA TRP A 416 -8.81 -25.61 -10.48
C TRP A 416 -8.02 -24.48 -11.17
N LYS A 417 -8.48 -24.04 -12.35
CA LYS A 417 -7.88 -22.96 -13.14
C LYS A 417 -7.74 -21.66 -12.35
N GLN A 418 -8.74 -21.27 -11.56
CA GLN A 418 -8.65 -20.02 -10.80
C GLN A 418 -7.55 -20.08 -9.75
N PHE A 419 -7.47 -21.21 -9.03
CA PHE A 419 -6.43 -21.46 -8.03
C PHE A 419 -5.02 -21.40 -8.64
N VAL A 420 -4.81 -22.08 -9.78
CA VAL A 420 -3.50 -22.06 -10.45
C VAL A 420 -3.17 -20.69 -11.02
N THR A 421 -4.15 -19.97 -11.57
CA THR A 421 -3.94 -18.61 -12.07
C THR A 421 -3.49 -17.67 -10.95
N ASN A 422 -4.11 -17.75 -9.76
CA ASN A 422 -3.70 -16.96 -8.60
C ASN A 422 -2.29 -17.33 -8.08
N ILE A 423 -1.90 -18.61 -8.12
CA ILE A 423 -0.52 -19.03 -7.79
C ILE A 423 0.48 -18.46 -8.80
N VAL A 424 0.17 -18.55 -10.10
CA VAL A 424 1.02 -17.97 -11.15
C VAL A 424 1.17 -16.46 -10.94
N GLY A 425 0.06 -15.76 -10.65
CA GLY A 425 0.08 -14.35 -10.27
C GLY A 425 1.01 -14.07 -9.09
N ALA A 426 0.88 -14.83 -7.99
CA ALA A 426 1.73 -14.70 -6.81
C ALA A 426 3.23 -14.86 -7.13
N VAL A 427 3.58 -15.89 -7.91
CA VAL A 427 4.96 -16.19 -8.30
C VAL A 427 5.53 -15.11 -9.21
N MET A 428 4.74 -14.61 -10.17
CA MET A 428 5.18 -13.59 -11.12
C MET A 428 5.38 -12.23 -10.44
N VAL A 429 4.46 -11.82 -9.56
CA VAL A 429 4.59 -10.60 -8.76
C VAL A 429 5.82 -10.67 -7.86
N ALA A 430 6.01 -11.79 -7.15
CA ALA A 430 7.18 -12.00 -6.32
C ALA A 430 8.46 -11.99 -7.15
N GLY A 431 8.54 -12.78 -8.22
CA GLY A 431 9.72 -12.89 -9.08
C GLY A 431 10.12 -11.55 -9.69
N TRP A 432 9.17 -10.83 -10.30
CA TRP A 432 9.41 -9.50 -10.88
C TRP A 432 9.93 -8.52 -9.83
N THR A 433 9.22 -8.41 -8.71
CA THR A 433 9.54 -7.41 -7.69
C THR A 433 10.87 -7.71 -7.02
N LEU A 434 11.17 -8.98 -6.72
CA LEU A 434 12.44 -9.38 -6.13
C LEU A 434 13.60 -9.11 -7.08
N LEU A 435 13.49 -9.49 -8.35
CA LEU A 435 14.56 -9.31 -9.33
C LEU A 435 14.83 -7.85 -9.64
N THR A 436 13.78 -7.06 -9.87
CA THR A 436 13.92 -5.64 -10.19
C THR A 436 14.36 -4.83 -8.98
N SER A 437 13.81 -5.08 -7.79
CA SER A 437 14.27 -4.43 -6.56
C SER A 437 15.72 -4.77 -6.26
N LEU A 438 16.16 -6.02 -6.53
CA LEU A 438 17.55 -6.42 -6.36
C LEU A 438 18.47 -5.59 -7.25
N GLY A 439 18.12 -5.44 -8.53
CA GLY A 439 18.85 -4.58 -9.46
C GLY A 439 18.95 -3.13 -8.98
N VAL A 440 17.84 -2.55 -8.51
CA VAL A 440 17.81 -1.17 -8.01
C VAL A 440 18.65 -1.00 -6.74
N PHE A 441 18.49 -1.86 -5.73
CA PHE A 441 19.27 -1.75 -4.49
C PHE A 441 20.77 -1.98 -4.71
N LEU A 442 21.15 -2.87 -5.63
CA LEU A 442 22.55 -3.05 -6.03
C LEU A 442 23.10 -1.80 -6.74
N ALA A 443 22.33 -1.20 -7.64
CA ALA A 443 22.71 0.03 -8.33
C ALA A 443 22.90 1.19 -7.35
N ILE A 444 21.98 1.36 -6.39
CA ILE A 444 22.09 2.39 -5.35
C ILE A 444 23.35 2.14 -4.49
N ARG A 445 23.58 0.90 -4.06
CA ARG A 445 24.78 0.55 -3.25
C ARG A 445 26.07 0.83 -4.01
N TRP A 446 26.10 0.54 -5.31
CA TRP A 446 27.25 0.84 -6.16
C TRP A 446 27.52 2.35 -6.24
N LEU A 447 26.48 3.17 -6.50
CA LEU A 447 26.60 4.63 -6.54
C LEU A 447 27.10 5.24 -5.22
N GLN A 448 26.71 4.67 -4.07
CA GLN A 448 27.21 5.11 -2.78
C GLN A 448 28.69 4.84 -2.60
N SER A 449 29.16 3.65 -2.99
CA SER A 449 30.56 3.28 -2.83
C SER A 449 31.50 4.18 -3.63
N ASP A 450 31.07 4.66 -4.80
CA ASP A 450 31.85 5.60 -5.61
C ASP A 450 31.88 7.01 -5.00
N SER A 451 30.77 7.47 -4.41
CA SER A 451 30.72 8.76 -3.69
C SER A 451 31.68 8.77 -2.51
N GLU A 452 31.64 7.73 -1.65
CA GLU A 452 32.52 7.61 -0.49
C GLU A 452 34.00 7.51 -0.90
N ARG A 453 34.29 6.84 -2.01
CA ARG A 453 35.64 6.74 -2.58
C ARG A 453 36.14 8.08 -3.14
N SER A 454 35.25 8.87 -3.74
CA SER A 454 35.59 10.20 -4.23
C SER A 454 35.88 11.18 -3.08
N ASP A 455 35.10 11.15 -2.00
CA ASP A 455 35.31 12.01 -0.82
C ASP A 455 36.61 11.66 -0.06
N THR A 456 36.96 10.37 0.00
CA THR A 456 38.24 9.92 0.55
C THR A 456 39.44 10.32 -0.34
N SER A 457 39.27 10.36 -1.67
CA SER A 457 40.31 10.84 -2.60
C SER A 457 40.52 12.36 -2.55
N VAL A 458 39.44 13.14 -2.40
CA VAL A 458 39.51 14.60 -2.27
C VAL A 458 40.09 15.01 -0.91
N SER A 459 39.72 14.31 0.17
CA SER A 459 40.29 14.58 1.50
C SER A 459 41.79 14.22 1.59
N SER A 460 42.24 13.14 0.94
CA SER A 460 43.66 12.80 0.87
C SER A 460 44.48 13.79 0.02
N HIS A 461 43.96 14.27 -1.12
CA HIS A 461 44.61 15.35 -1.89
C HIS A 461 44.60 16.71 -1.18
N SER A 462 43.64 16.96 -0.29
CA SER A 462 43.64 18.16 0.55
C SER A 462 44.62 18.09 1.73
N GLN A 463 45.03 16.90 2.15
CA GLN A 463 46.04 16.72 3.21
C GLN A 463 47.47 16.87 2.67
N ASP A 464 47.70 16.55 1.39
CA ASP A 464 49.02 16.69 0.76
C ASP A 464 49.33 18.14 0.31
N ASN A 465 48.37 19.08 0.40
CA ASN A 465 48.52 20.43 -0.12
C ASN A 465 48.23 21.57 0.87
N VAL A 466 48.33 21.34 2.18
CA VAL A 466 48.18 22.41 3.19
C VAL A 466 49.47 22.64 3.96
N GLN A 467 50.36 23.45 3.35
CA GLN A 467 50.99 24.53 4.10
C GLN A 467 49.93 25.63 4.30
N ALA A 468 49.58 25.85 5.56
CA ALA A 468 48.93 27.04 6.13
C ALA A 468 47.86 27.76 5.29
N HIS A 469 46.60 27.32 5.42
CA HIS A 469 45.44 28.23 5.41
C HIS A 469 44.40 27.78 6.46
N PRO A 470 43.79 28.70 7.21
CA PRO A 470 42.90 28.38 8.31
C PRO A 470 41.61 27.71 7.81
N GLN A 471 41.21 26.68 8.55
CA GLN A 471 40.10 25.79 8.28
C GLN A 471 38.78 26.55 8.05
N VAL A 472 38.26 26.50 6.83
CA VAL A 472 36.87 26.85 6.53
C VAL A 472 36.04 25.59 6.78
N ALA A 473 35.33 25.58 7.91
CA ALA A 473 34.37 24.53 8.26
C ALA A 473 33.23 24.45 7.21
N PRO A 474 32.63 23.27 6.95
CA PRO A 474 31.47 23.15 6.09
C PRO A 474 30.30 23.96 6.65
N SER A 475 29.76 24.87 5.85
CA SER A 475 28.67 25.77 6.24
C SER A 475 27.32 25.04 6.26
N TRP A 476 27.01 24.36 7.36
CA TRP A 476 25.64 23.94 7.69
C TRP A 476 25.00 24.81 8.79
N LYS A 477 25.41 26.08 8.89
CA LYS A 477 24.81 27.06 9.80
C LYS A 477 23.77 27.92 9.10
N PHE A 478 22.65 27.31 8.73
CA PHE A 478 21.42 28.04 8.42
C PHE A 478 20.29 27.43 9.26
N TRP A 479 20.36 27.63 10.58
CA TRP A 479 19.25 27.62 11.56
C TRP A 479 19.86 27.59 12.97
N LYS A 480 20.46 28.71 13.41
CA LYS A 480 20.67 29.03 14.84
C LYS A 480 21.06 30.51 15.00
N ARG A 481 20.04 31.36 15.08
CA ARG A 481 20.00 32.63 15.82
C ARG A 481 18.65 32.60 16.55
N LYS A 482 18.47 32.96 17.81
CA LYS A 482 19.29 33.62 18.83
C LYS A 482 18.51 33.38 20.14
N HIS A 483 19.11 32.76 21.15
CA HIS A 483 18.86 33.09 22.57
C HIS A 483 19.96 32.42 23.38
N ASN A 484 20.93 33.24 23.78
CA ASN A 484 21.60 33.22 25.08
C ASN A 484 22.69 34.29 25.01
N ALA A 485 22.41 35.43 25.66
CA ALA A 485 23.41 36.43 25.99
C ALA A 485 24.13 36.00 27.28
N PRO A 486 25.43 36.27 27.44
CA PRO A 486 26.14 36.01 28.68
C PRO A 486 25.94 37.17 29.65
N VAL A 487 25.67 36.87 30.92
CA VAL A 487 25.84 37.82 32.02
C VAL A 487 27.08 37.39 32.79
N THR A 488 28.07 38.28 32.84
CA THR A 488 29.27 38.18 33.67
C THR A 488 28.97 38.64 35.10
N GLU A 489 29.67 38.02 36.05
CA GLU A 489 29.84 38.37 37.48
C GLU A 489 30.16 39.87 37.66
N ASP A 490 29.91 40.57 38.78
CA ASP A 490 30.27 40.22 40.15
C ASP A 490 29.74 41.28 41.17
N SER A 491 29.88 41.00 42.48
CA SER A 491 29.93 41.92 43.63
C SER A 491 28.71 42.13 44.57
N THR A 492 28.94 41.72 45.83
CA THR A 492 28.57 42.35 47.12
C THR A 492 27.10 42.39 47.57
N ALA A 493 26.78 41.64 48.64
CA ALA A 493 26.55 42.16 50.00
C ALA A 493 25.73 41.16 50.86
N ALA A 494 26.04 41.16 52.15
CA ALA A 494 25.62 40.23 53.18
C ALA A 494 24.16 40.42 53.70
N VAL A 495 23.51 39.29 54.10
CA VAL A 495 22.82 38.98 55.41
C VAL A 495 21.79 40.01 55.97
N PRO A 496 20.67 39.67 56.67
CA PRO A 496 20.28 38.41 57.34
C PRO A 496 18.81 37.94 57.17
N SER A 497 18.55 36.73 57.66
CA SER A 497 17.24 36.26 58.18
C SER A 497 16.85 36.91 59.52
N PRO A 498 15.56 37.09 59.80
CA PRO A 498 14.97 36.69 61.08
C PRO A 498 13.60 35.96 60.90
N LEU A 499 13.35 34.85 61.62
CA LEU A 499 12.42 34.68 62.76
C LEU A 499 10.95 35.01 62.40
N ASP A 500 9.94 34.16 62.58
CA ASP A 500 9.65 33.16 63.64
C ASP A 500 9.14 31.81 63.10
#